data_AF-A0A7C1U8V9-F1
#
_entry.id   AF-A0A7C1U8V9-F1
#
_cell.length_a   1.000
_cell.length_b   1.000
_cell.length_c   1.000
_cell.angle_alpha   90.00
_cell.angle_beta   90.00
_cell.angle_gamma   90.00
#
_symmetry.space_group_name_H-M   'P 1'
#
loop_
_entity.id
_entity.type
_entity.pdbx_description
1 polymer ?
#
loop_
_entity_poly.entity_id
_entity_poly.type
_entity_poly.pdbx_seq_one_letter_code
_entity_poly.pdbx_strand_id
1 'polypeptide(L)'
;MLGRMICLTALVVLLSPAGDVQAAVIWTDSGAGHLWSTPENWSTGKVPIASDHAKIEGLPGAIVANEGAVAAQMHVASSGPRESVLTVDGGSLTVAAWLIMAGSAAAQADIEGTFNINDGTVRLGRLDIAHTGKGTLNMNGGSLTVTGPTTIAGKSKAVGHVNLNGGVMNVNNLLMRSQAGSVGTIDVAAGTLTMNGDAVSTLQGYIDNGWITAYGGNGTLQLDYDVTNEGRTTLRATHLLDPNPADGGTVGPGQVELSWTLPDPCVPGQPVAVDVYFTDDLQALEWFTDPAAIQVVGKQSVTSAVVQAQPKTRYYWAVDTYIGDPNDPIFGPIFSFVADNLAPEVNAGQDVVTWLDAGGRTGNLDATVIDSDAYTVQWTVVSEPDDPNSPDASIADPSAEDTSITLSALGEYVLQLEAFDGEYSGSDTVTISVYYDNCQAAQSLPDYVPLAGDINGDCIVDDVDLALLQENWLKDSLLTEVWLKVD
;
A
#
# COMPACT_ATOMS: atom_id res chain seq x y z
N MET A 1 -79.48 -12.22 2.21
CA MET A 1 -78.41 -12.20 1.19
C MET A 1 -77.39 -11.16 1.62
N LEU A 2 -76.14 -11.59 1.82
CA LEU A 2 -75.01 -10.75 2.21
C LEU A 2 -74.74 -9.68 1.13
N GLY A 3 -74.82 -8.40 1.50
CA GLY A 3 -74.34 -7.28 0.68
C GLY A 3 -73.02 -6.76 1.25
N ARG A 4 -71.91 -7.05 0.57
CA ARG A 4 -70.53 -6.76 0.96
C ARG A 4 -70.27 -5.24 1.11
N MET A 5 -69.67 -4.86 2.24
CA MET A 5 -68.93 -3.61 2.40
C MET A 5 -67.73 -3.59 1.44
N ILE A 6 -67.65 -2.58 0.59
CA ILE A 6 -66.45 -2.27 -0.20
C ILE A 6 -65.72 -1.17 0.56
N CYS A 7 -64.62 -1.54 1.21
CA CYS A 7 -63.69 -0.63 1.85
C CYS A 7 -62.77 -0.05 0.75
N LEU A 8 -62.80 1.26 0.54
CA LEU A 8 -61.89 1.96 -0.36
C LEU A 8 -60.53 2.09 0.34
N THR A 9 -59.60 1.18 0.07
CA THR A 9 -58.19 1.34 0.45
C THR A 9 -57.50 2.23 -0.57
N ALA A 10 -57.23 3.48 -0.19
CA ALA A 10 -56.36 4.38 -0.93
C ALA A 10 -54.91 3.88 -0.81
N LEU A 11 -54.38 3.28 -1.88
CA LEU A 11 -52.97 2.95 -2.04
C LEU A 11 -52.21 4.24 -2.32
N VAL A 12 -51.64 4.86 -1.28
CA VAL A 12 -50.66 5.93 -1.44
C VAL A 12 -49.36 5.27 -1.93
N VAL A 13 -49.14 5.30 -3.25
CA VAL A 13 -47.84 5.00 -3.83
C VAL A 13 -46.91 6.14 -3.44
N LEU A 14 -46.11 5.92 -2.40
CA LEU A 14 -44.91 6.71 -2.14
C LEU A 14 -43.95 6.45 -3.30
N LEU A 15 -44.03 7.29 -4.34
CA LEU A 15 -42.93 7.46 -5.28
C LEU A 15 -41.77 8.06 -4.49
N SER A 16 -40.86 7.20 -4.02
CA SER A 16 -39.52 7.63 -3.69
C SER A 16 -38.98 8.40 -4.89
N PRO A 17 -38.43 9.61 -4.73
CA PRO A 17 -37.74 10.26 -5.83
C PRO A 17 -36.61 9.32 -6.25
N ALA A 18 -36.68 8.82 -7.48
CA ALA A 18 -35.52 8.26 -8.14
C ALA A 18 -34.44 9.34 -8.05
N GLY A 19 -33.28 8.99 -7.49
CA GLY A 19 -32.13 9.90 -7.49
C GLY A 19 -31.93 10.46 -8.89
N ASP A 20 -31.61 11.74 -8.98
CA ASP A 20 -31.45 12.46 -10.24
C ASP A 20 -30.64 11.62 -11.24
N VAL A 21 -31.31 11.12 -12.28
CA VAL A 21 -30.64 10.41 -13.38
C VAL A 21 -29.96 11.48 -14.22
N GLN A 22 -28.76 11.90 -13.80
CA GLN A 22 -27.95 12.81 -14.58
C GLN A 22 -27.52 12.10 -15.88
N ALA A 23 -27.69 12.78 -17.01
CA ALA A 23 -27.26 12.24 -18.30
C ALA A 23 -25.73 12.08 -18.30
N ALA A 24 -25.25 10.94 -18.79
CA ALA A 24 -23.82 10.68 -18.84
C ALA A 24 -23.11 11.59 -19.86
N VAL A 25 -21.92 12.06 -19.51
CA VAL A 25 -20.99 12.76 -20.39
C VAL A 25 -20.11 11.70 -21.06
N ILE A 26 -20.39 11.45 -22.33
CA ILE A 26 -19.77 10.36 -23.11
C ILE A 26 -18.52 10.88 -23.82
N TRP A 27 -17.44 10.12 -23.74
CA TRP A 27 -16.20 10.31 -24.52
C TRP A 27 -16.45 10.03 -26.00
N THR A 28 -16.07 10.97 -26.86
CA THR A 28 -16.29 10.91 -28.30
C THR A 28 -15.00 11.00 -29.11
N ASP A 29 -13.87 11.36 -28.48
CA ASP A 29 -12.57 11.56 -29.13
C ASP A 29 -12.65 12.41 -30.42
N SER A 30 -13.52 13.43 -30.42
CA SER A 30 -13.80 14.23 -31.62
C SER A 30 -12.88 15.45 -31.78
N GLY A 31 -12.12 15.79 -30.73
CA GLY A 31 -11.10 16.82 -30.70
C GLY A 31 -9.69 16.25 -30.92
N ALA A 32 -8.68 17.05 -30.61
CA ALA A 32 -7.28 16.67 -30.79
C ALA A 32 -6.68 16.01 -29.53
N GLY A 33 -5.68 15.15 -29.76
CA GLY A 33 -4.74 14.70 -28.74
C GLY A 33 -5.27 13.66 -27.74
N HIS A 34 -6.50 13.17 -27.89
CA HIS A 34 -7.08 12.15 -27.00
C HIS A 34 -7.12 12.55 -25.51
N LEU A 35 -6.94 13.83 -25.20
CA LEU A 35 -6.81 14.32 -23.83
C LEU A 35 -8.18 14.46 -23.15
N TRP A 36 -8.27 13.99 -21.90
CA TRP A 36 -9.42 14.21 -21.02
C TRP A 36 -9.78 15.69 -20.90
N SER A 37 -8.75 16.54 -20.85
CA SER A 37 -8.86 17.99 -20.67
C SER A 37 -9.38 18.74 -21.90
N THR A 38 -9.51 18.09 -23.06
CA THR A 38 -10.06 18.69 -24.28
C THR A 38 -11.59 18.63 -24.29
N PRO A 39 -12.32 19.76 -24.21
CA PRO A 39 -13.79 19.77 -24.16
C PRO A 39 -14.46 19.10 -25.36
N GLU A 40 -13.86 19.20 -26.55
CA GLU A 40 -14.37 18.66 -27.81
C GLU A 40 -14.34 17.12 -27.85
N ASN A 41 -13.57 16.48 -26.96
CA ASN A 41 -13.56 15.02 -26.82
C ASN A 41 -14.75 14.49 -26.02
N TRP A 42 -15.64 15.37 -25.54
CA TRP A 42 -16.81 15.02 -24.77
C TRP A 42 -18.10 15.42 -25.50
N SER A 43 -19.10 14.56 -25.45
CA SER A 43 -20.42 14.72 -26.09
C SER A 43 -21.17 16.02 -25.74
N THR A 44 -20.83 16.66 -24.62
CA THR A 44 -21.42 17.93 -24.17
C THR A 44 -20.63 19.15 -24.64
N GLY A 45 -19.46 18.96 -25.27
CA GLY A 45 -18.50 20.01 -25.58
C GLY A 45 -17.85 20.61 -24.32
N LYS A 46 -17.88 19.89 -23.20
CA LYS A 46 -17.35 20.32 -21.89
C LYS A 46 -16.67 19.13 -21.20
N VAL A 47 -15.54 19.42 -20.54
CA VAL A 47 -14.84 18.45 -19.69
C VAL A 47 -15.75 18.07 -18.50
N PRO A 48 -15.82 16.77 -18.12
CA PRO A 48 -16.57 16.34 -16.96
C PRO A 48 -16.15 17.06 -15.67
N ILE A 49 -17.13 17.39 -14.84
CA ILE A 49 -16.93 17.98 -13.51
C ILE A 49 -17.28 16.98 -12.40
N ALA A 50 -17.00 17.32 -11.14
CA ALA A 50 -17.15 16.42 -10.00
C ALA A 50 -18.58 15.90 -9.74
N SER A 51 -19.61 16.48 -10.38
CA SER A 51 -21.00 15.99 -10.35
C SER A 51 -21.35 15.06 -11.52
N ASP A 52 -20.53 14.98 -12.56
CA ASP A 52 -20.89 14.30 -13.80
C ASP A 52 -20.67 12.79 -13.74
N HIS A 53 -21.48 12.07 -14.53
CA HIS A 53 -21.23 10.67 -14.85
C HIS A 53 -20.44 10.58 -16.16
N ALA A 54 -19.14 10.33 -16.09
CA ALA A 54 -18.30 10.15 -17.26
C ALA A 54 -18.39 8.72 -17.81
N LYS A 55 -18.40 8.57 -19.14
CA LYS A 55 -18.36 7.26 -19.80
C LYS A 55 -17.35 7.23 -20.93
N ILE A 56 -16.45 6.26 -20.90
CA ILE A 56 -15.52 5.97 -21.99
C ILE A 56 -15.98 4.68 -22.68
N GLU A 57 -16.37 4.79 -23.95
CA GLU A 57 -17.04 3.70 -24.71
C GLU A 57 -16.45 3.52 -26.11
N GLY A 58 -15.12 3.56 -26.23
CA GLY A 58 -14.42 3.29 -27.47
C GLY A 58 -12.92 3.55 -27.43
N LEU A 59 -12.32 3.38 -28.60
CA LEU A 59 -10.93 3.72 -28.92
C LEU A 59 -10.90 4.81 -30.00
N PRO A 60 -9.88 5.68 -30.03
CA PRO A 60 -8.86 5.86 -29.00
C PRO A 60 -9.43 6.25 -27.63
N GLY A 61 -8.77 5.76 -26.57
CA GLY A 61 -9.17 6.00 -25.18
C GLY A 61 -8.86 7.40 -24.68
N ALA A 62 -9.43 7.77 -23.53
CA ALA A 62 -9.12 9.06 -22.90
C ALA A 62 -7.75 9.02 -22.19
N ILE A 63 -6.96 10.08 -22.33
CA ILE A 63 -5.66 10.25 -21.68
C ILE A 63 -5.75 11.39 -20.64
N VAL A 64 -5.46 11.07 -19.39
CA VAL A 64 -5.30 12.05 -18.30
C VAL A 64 -3.81 12.35 -18.15
N ALA A 65 -3.36 13.42 -18.82
CA ALA A 65 -1.97 13.90 -18.78
C ALA A 65 -1.79 15.19 -17.96
N ASN A 66 -2.88 15.76 -17.44
CA ASN A 66 -2.86 16.98 -16.63
C ASN A 66 -3.58 16.76 -15.30
N GLU A 67 -3.32 17.64 -14.34
CA GLU A 67 -4.06 17.65 -13.08
C GLU A 67 -5.52 18.09 -13.26
N GLY A 68 -6.40 17.57 -12.41
CA GLY A 68 -7.76 18.08 -12.24
C GLY A 68 -8.84 17.33 -13.03
N ALA A 69 -8.57 16.14 -13.58
CA ALA A 69 -9.62 15.31 -14.13
C ALA A 69 -10.53 14.81 -12.99
N VAL A 70 -11.83 15.06 -13.11
CA VAL A 70 -12.81 14.74 -12.06
C VAL A 70 -14.10 14.18 -12.64
N ALA A 71 -14.77 13.32 -11.87
CA ALA A 71 -16.14 12.86 -12.14
C ALA A 71 -16.82 12.43 -10.83
N ALA A 72 -18.15 12.44 -10.78
CA ALA A 72 -18.89 11.79 -9.70
C ALA A 72 -18.80 10.26 -9.85
N GLN A 73 -19.05 9.78 -11.06
CA GLN A 73 -19.14 8.37 -11.41
C GLN A 73 -18.45 8.15 -12.74
N MET A 74 -17.88 6.96 -12.96
CA MET A 74 -17.25 6.65 -14.22
C MET A 74 -17.46 5.21 -14.67
N HIS A 75 -17.70 5.04 -15.98
CA HIS A 75 -17.53 3.75 -16.63
C HIS A 75 -16.41 3.75 -17.66
N VAL A 76 -15.70 2.63 -17.74
CA VAL A 76 -14.86 2.26 -18.88
C VAL A 76 -15.47 0.99 -19.48
N ALA A 77 -16.02 1.09 -20.69
CA ALA A 77 -16.87 0.09 -21.35
C ALA A 77 -18.16 -0.25 -20.56
N SER A 78 -19.28 0.45 -20.88
CA SER A 78 -20.59 0.21 -20.24
C SER A 78 -21.69 -0.36 -21.13
N SER A 79 -21.50 -0.37 -22.45
CA SER A 79 -22.53 -0.84 -23.38
C SER A 79 -21.97 -1.29 -24.75
N GLY A 80 -22.53 -2.39 -25.27
CA GLY A 80 -22.25 -2.93 -26.61
C GLY A 80 -20.90 -3.65 -26.73
N PRO A 81 -20.70 -4.54 -27.73
CA PRO A 81 -19.42 -5.22 -27.92
C PRO A 81 -18.34 -4.20 -28.31
N ARG A 82 -17.52 -3.79 -27.33
CA ARG A 82 -16.58 -2.68 -27.48
C ARG A 82 -15.43 -2.82 -26.50
N GLU A 83 -14.25 -2.49 -27.01
CA GLU A 83 -13.05 -2.21 -26.22
C GLU A 83 -13.04 -0.73 -25.84
N SER A 84 -12.60 -0.42 -24.63
CA SER A 84 -12.45 0.97 -24.15
C SER A 84 -11.25 1.09 -23.25
N VAL A 85 -10.47 2.15 -23.45
CA VAL A 85 -9.24 2.38 -22.70
C VAL A 85 -9.33 3.72 -21.97
N LEU A 86 -8.90 3.73 -20.72
CA LEU A 86 -8.53 4.93 -19.99
C LEU A 86 -7.05 4.84 -19.66
N THR A 87 -6.31 5.93 -19.88
CA THR A 87 -4.90 6.03 -19.51
C THR A 87 -4.68 7.25 -18.62
N VAL A 88 -3.95 7.08 -17.52
CA VAL A 88 -3.40 8.18 -16.72
C VAL A 88 -1.89 8.16 -16.91
N ASP A 89 -1.35 9.26 -17.42
CA ASP A 89 0.03 9.39 -17.89
C ASP A 89 0.64 10.68 -17.30
N GLY A 90 0.75 10.69 -15.96
CA GLY A 90 1.33 11.80 -15.18
C GLY A 90 0.31 12.79 -14.59
N GLY A 91 -0.95 12.79 -15.02
CA GLY A 91 -2.00 13.68 -14.51
C GLY A 91 -2.63 13.25 -13.18
N SER A 92 -3.74 13.91 -12.81
CA SER A 92 -4.54 13.51 -11.64
C SER A 92 -6.00 13.25 -12.00
N LEU A 93 -6.53 12.11 -11.54
CA LEU A 93 -7.91 11.68 -11.74
C LEU A 93 -8.58 11.41 -10.40
N THR A 94 -9.69 12.10 -10.12
CA THR A 94 -10.54 11.82 -8.95
C THR A 94 -11.95 11.45 -9.36
N VAL A 95 -12.39 10.24 -8.98
CA VAL A 95 -13.78 9.78 -9.18
C VAL A 95 -14.43 9.55 -7.83
N ALA A 96 -15.35 10.42 -7.45
CA ALA A 96 -15.83 10.52 -6.07
C ALA A 96 -16.60 9.26 -5.58
N ALA A 97 -17.47 8.69 -6.42
CA ALA A 97 -18.33 7.57 -6.02
C ALA A 97 -17.76 6.22 -6.46
N TRP A 98 -17.63 5.98 -7.76
CA TRP A 98 -17.15 4.69 -8.28
C TRP A 98 -16.63 4.79 -9.72
N LEU A 99 -15.66 3.93 -10.02
CA LEU A 99 -15.23 3.58 -11.37
C LEU A 99 -15.57 2.10 -11.60
N ILE A 100 -16.37 1.83 -12.64
CA ILE A 100 -16.73 0.47 -13.04
C ILE A 100 -16.15 0.18 -14.42
N MET A 101 -15.35 -0.88 -14.52
CA MET A 101 -14.82 -1.40 -15.77
C MET A 101 -15.66 -2.56 -16.26
N ALA A 102 -15.95 -2.58 -17.56
CA ALA A 102 -16.68 -3.66 -18.22
C ALA A 102 -17.98 -4.02 -17.49
N GLY A 103 -18.81 -2.99 -17.24
CA GLY A 103 -20.04 -3.10 -16.49
C GLY A 103 -21.25 -2.62 -17.27
N SER A 104 -22.22 -3.51 -17.50
CA SER A 104 -23.50 -3.16 -18.09
C SER A 104 -24.65 -3.75 -17.27
N ALA A 105 -25.87 -3.23 -17.44
CA ALA A 105 -27.05 -3.67 -16.69
C ALA A 105 -27.48 -5.12 -17.00
N ALA A 106 -26.97 -5.73 -18.07
CA ALA A 106 -27.20 -7.12 -18.46
C ALA A 106 -25.87 -7.78 -18.83
N ALA A 107 -25.63 -9.04 -18.47
CA ALA A 107 -24.36 -9.71 -18.79
C ALA A 107 -24.08 -9.68 -20.31
N GLN A 108 -23.04 -8.95 -20.72
CA GLN A 108 -22.55 -8.87 -22.10
C GLN A 108 -21.14 -9.45 -22.12
N ALA A 109 -20.94 -10.53 -22.88
CA ALA A 109 -19.67 -11.28 -22.88
C ALA A 109 -18.52 -10.56 -23.60
N ASP A 110 -18.83 -9.52 -24.38
CA ASP A 110 -17.91 -8.90 -25.35
C ASP A 110 -17.55 -7.44 -24.98
N ILE A 111 -17.70 -7.05 -23.71
CA ILE A 111 -17.27 -5.73 -23.21
C ILE A 111 -15.91 -5.85 -22.56
N GLU A 112 -14.96 -5.04 -23.01
CA GLU A 112 -13.58 -5.05 -22.55
C GLU A 112 -13.16 -3.64 -22.14
N GLY A 113 -12.85 -3.46 -20.86
CA GLY A 113 -12.40 -2.21 -20.30
C GLY A 113 -10.97 -2.33 -19.83
N THR A 114 -10.10 -1.44 -20.29
CA THR A 114 -8.70 -1.36 -19.87
C THR A 114 -8.44 -0.04 -19.17
N PHE A 115 -7.76 -0.09 -18.04
CA PHE A 115 -7.32 1.09 -17.32
C PHE A 115 -5.81 1.01 -17.12
N ASN A 116 -5.09 1.92 -17.75
CA ASN A 116 -3.64 2.04 -17.62
C ASN A 116 -3.31 3.21 -16.69
N ILE A 117 -2.46 2.96 -15.70
CA ILE A 117 -1.85 3.98 -14.86
C ILE A 117 -0.34 3.86 -15.10
N ASN A 118 0.15 4.69 -16.01
CA ASN A 118 1.58 4.75 -16.34
C ASN A 118 2.33 5.60 -15.32
N ASP A 119 1.71 6.71 -14.92
CA ASP A 119 2.20 7.61 -13.89
C ASP A 119 1.03 8.49 -13.39
N GLY A 120 1.26 9.32 -12.38
CA GLY A 120 0.28 10.27 -11.85
C GLY A 120 -0.50 9.75 -10.64
N THR A 121 -1.60 10.43 -10.31
CA THR A 121 -2.38 10.14 -9.10
C THR A 121 -3.84 9.85 -9.41
N VAL A 122 -4.34 8.71 -8.93
CA VAL A 122 -5.74 8.29 -9.11
C VAL A 122 -6.39 8.08 -7.74
N ARG A 123 -7.53 8.74 -7.52
CA ARG A 123 -8.33 8.62 -6.30
C ARG A 123 -9.76 8.20 -6.63
N LEU A 124 -10.20 7.06 -6.09
CA LEU A 124 -11.51 6.48 -6.38
C LEU A 124 -12.29 6.22 -5.09
N GLY A 125 -13.58 6.52 -5.10
CA GLY A 125 -14.50 6.11 -4.02
C GLY A 125 -14.75 4.60 -3.98
N ARG A 126 -14.68 3.93 -5.13
CA ARG A 126 -14.83 2.47 -5.30
C ARG A 126 -14.28 2.09 -6.67
N LEU A 127 -13.77 0.87 -6.78
CA LEU A 127 -13.27 0.32 -8.04
C LEU A 127 -13.83 -1.09 -8.30
N ASP A 128 -14.49 -1.28 -9.43
CA ASP A 128 -14.88 -2.60 -9.94
C ASP A 128 -14.10 -2.92 -11.21
N ILE A 129 -13.15 -3.85 -11.09
CA ILE A 129 -12.36 -4.37 -12.21
C ILE A 129 -13.10 -5.59 -12.74
N ALA A 130 -13.82 -5.38 -13.84
CA ALA A 130 -14.78 -6.30 -14.44
C ALA A 130 -16.03 -6.54 -13.58
N HIS A 131 -17.12 -5.83 -13.92
CA HIS A 131 -18.41 -6.09 -13.31
C HIS A 131 -19.16 -7.25 -14.00
N THR A 132 -19.21 -7.28 -15.34
CA THR A 132 -19.90 -8.36 -16.09
C THR A 132 -19.13 -8.90 -17.30
N GLY A 133 -18.18 -8.12 -17.85
CA GLY A 133 -17.33 -8.52 -18.98
C GLY A 133 -15.88 -8.71 -18.56
N LYS A 134 -14.94 -8.22 -19.37
CA LYS A 134 -13.50 -8.31 -19.08
C LYS A 134 -12.90 -6.96 -18.70
N GLY A 135 -12.20 -6.90 -17.58
CA GLY A 135 -11.57 -5.67 -17.09
C GLY A 135 -10.09 -5.91 -16.82
N THR A 136 -9.23 -5.06 -17.35
CA THR A 136 -7.78 -5.14 -17.12
C THR A 136 -7.26 -3.82 -16.55
N LEU A 137 -6.75 -3.84 -15.32
CA LEU A 137 -5.99 -2.74 -14.74
C LEU A 137 -4.50 -3.01 -14.92
N ASN A 138 -3.79 -2.10 -15.59
CA ASN A 138 -2.33 -2.11 -15.68
C ASN A 138 -1.80 -0.94 -14.85
N MET A 139 -1.09 -1.23 -13.77
CA MET A 139 -0.33 -0.23 -13.02
C MET A 139 1.14 -0.37 -13.37
N ASN A 140 1.65 0.54 -14.21
CA ASN A 140 3.06 0.60 -14.59
C ASN A 140 3.84 1.60 -13.72
N GLY A 141 3.13 2.51 -13.04
CA GLY A 141 3.69 3.52 -12.16
C GLY A 141 2.60 4.31 -11.45
N GLY A 142 2.98 5.45 -10.87
CA GLY A 142 2.06 6.35 -10.16
C GLY A 142 1.42 5.75 -8.91
N SER A 143 0.32 6.35 -8.48
CA SER A 143 -0.45 5.89 -7.31
C SER A 143 -1.94 5.76 -7.60
N LEU A 144 -2.53 4.69 -7.10
CA LEU A 144 -3.97 4.45 -7.07
C LEU A 144 -4.42 4.34 -5.61
N THR A 145 -5.37 5.17 -5.20
CA THR A 145 -6.01 5.08 -3.88
C THR A 145 -7.50 4.83 -4.02
N VAL A 146 -7.99 3.75 -3.42
CA VAL A 146 -9.41 3.40 -3.39
C VAL A 146 -9.91 3.40 -1.95
N THR A 147 -10.79 4.34 -1.60
CA THR A 147 -11.29 4.52 -0.24
C THR A 147 -12.46 3.58 0.10
N GLY A 148 -13.20 3.11 -0.90
CA GLY A 148 -14.23 2.09 -0.73
C GLY A 148 -13.75 0.70 -1.16
N PRO A 149 -14.69 -0.22 -1.46
CA PRO A 149 -14.35 -1.55 -1.91
C PRO A 149 -13.64 -1.54 -3.27
N THR A 150 -12.64 -2.41 -3.41
CA THR A 150 -12.09 -2.82 -4.70
C THR A 150 -12.56 -4.24 -5.00
N THR A 151 -13.28 -4.43 -6.11
CA THR A 151 -13.78 -5.75 -6.51
C THR A 151 -13.12 -6.18 -7.82
N ILE A 152 -12.55 -7.38 -7.85
CA ILE A 152 -12.02 -8.02 -9.06
C ILE A 152 -12.94 -9.17 -9.44
N ALA A 153 -13.60 -9.05 -10.59
CA ALA A 153 -14.57 -10.01 -11.10
C ALA A 153 -15.75 -10.25 -10.14
N GLY A 154 -16.62 -9.25 -10.01
CA GLY A 154 -17.72 -9.25 -9.03
C GLY A 154 -18.95 -10.11 -9.38
N LYS A 155 -19.06 -10.62 -10.60
CA LYS A 155 -20.21 -11.42 -11.08
C LYS A 155 -19.77 -12.71 -11.76
N SER A 156 -20.65 -13.70 -11.85
CA SER A 156 -20.40 -15.08 -12.31
C SER A 156 -19.80 -15.27 -13.71
N LYS A 157 -19.66 -14.22 -14.53
CA LYS A 157 -19.02 -14.25 -15.86
C LYS A 157 -17.96 -13.17 -16.04
N ALA A 158 -17.71 -12.39 -14.99
CA ALA A 158 -16.72 -11.33 -15.04
C ALA A 158 -15.31 -11.93 -15.05
N VAL A 159 -14.44 -11.32 -15.84
CA VAL A 159 -13.03 -11.66 -15.93
C VAL A 159 -12.21 -10.42 -15.62
N GLY A 160 -11.66 -10.34 -14.42
CA GLY A 160 -10.88 -9.21 -13.94
C GLY A 160 -9.41 -9.57 -13.82
N HIS A 161 -8.54 -8.75 -14.38
CA HIS A 161 -7.10 -8.90 -14.30
C HIS A 161 -6.46 -7.60 -13.80
N VAL A 162 -5.51 -7.73 -12.89
CA VAL A 162 -4.69 -6.62 -12.41
C VAL A 162 -3.23 -6.99 -12.61
N ASN A 163 -2.49 -6.13 -13.32
CA ASN A 163 -1.05 -6.24 -13.49
C ASN A 163 -0.41 -5.10 -12.69
N LEU A 164 0.27 -5.45 -11.59
CA LEU A 164 1.02 -4.50 -10.76
C LEU A 164 2.48 -4.50 -11.23
N ASN A 165 2.68 -3.92 -12.41
CA ASN A 165 4.00 -3.80 -13.06
C ASN A 165 4.89 -2.76 -12.37
N GLY A 166 4.30 -1.78 -11.68
CA GLY A 166 4.96 -0.72 -10.93
C GLY A 166 3.96 0.12 -10.14
N GLY A 167 4.45 1.16 -9.47
CA GLY A 167 3.62 2.07 -8.69
C GLY A 167 3.01 1.46 -7.42
N VAL A 168 2.09 2.19 -6.80
CA VAL A 168 1.46 1.78 -5.53
C VAL A 168 -0.06 1.78 -5.63
N MET A 169 -0.66 0.63 -5.33
CA MET A 169 -2.10 0.44 -5.21
C MET A 169 -2.50 0.37 -3.73
N ASN A 170 -3.14 1.43 -3.23
CA ASN A 170 -3.66 1.53 -1.87
C ASN A 170 -5.16 1.25 -1.88
N VAL A 171 -5.60 0.19 -1.19
CA VAL A 171 -7.03 -0.18 -1.10
C VAL A 171 -7.47 -0.41 0.34
N ASN A 172 -8.73 -0.10 0.65
CA ASN A 172 -9.28 -0.38 1.98
C ASN A 172 -9.78 -1.83 2.11
N ASN A 173 -10.36 -2.38 1.05
CA ASN A 173 -10.83 -3.76 1.01
C ASN A 173 -10.70 -4.31 -0.41
N LEU A 174 -10.28 -5.57 -0.54
CA LEU A 174 -10.13 -6.28 -1.80
C LEU A 174 -11.02 -7.51 -1.81
N LEU A 175 -11.97 -7.56 -2.74
CA LEU A 175 -12.86 -8.70 -2.96
C LEU A 175 -12.56 -9.33 -4.31
N MET A 176 -12.05 -10.56 -4.29
CA MET A 176 -11.80 -11.32 -5.51
C MET A 176 -12.84 -12.42 -5.70
N ARG A 177 -13.32 -12.55 -6.93
CA ARG A 177 -14.18 -13.66 -7.38
C ARG A 177 -15.44 -13.86 -6.53
N SER A 178 -16.23 -12.80 -6.34
CA SER A 178 -17.36 -12.79 -5.42
C SER A 178 -18.54 -13.69 -5.78
N GLN A 179 -18.53 -14.34 -6.96
CA GLN A 179 -19.59 -15.25 -7.40
C GLN A 179 -19.02 -16.47 -8.12
N ALA A 180 -19.66 -17.63 -7.96
CA ALA A 180 -19.27 -18.83 -8.70
C ALA A 180 -19.21 -18.56 -10.22
N GLY A 181 -18.09 -18.93 -10.85
CA GLY A 181 -17.84 -18.72 -12.29
C GLY A 181 -17.09 -17.44 -12.66
N SER A 182 -16.89 -16.50 -11.72
CA SER A 182 -16.03 -15.33 -11.95
C SER A 182 -14.55 -15.70 -11.98
N VAL A 183 -13.76 -15.03 -12.82
CA VAL A 183 -12.30 -15.20 -12.91
C VAL A 183 -11.62 -13.88 -12.54
N GLY A 184 -10.91 -13.86 -11.43
CA GLY A 184 -10.18 -12.68 -10.95
C GLY A 184 -8.72 -13.03 -10.69
N THR A 185 -7.78 -12.26 -11.20
CA THR A 185 -6.35 -12.44 -10.90
C THR A 185 -5.64 -11.12 -10.62
N ILE A 186 -4.55 -11.22 -9.86
CA ILE A 186 -3.54 -10.17 -9.73
C ILE A 186 -2.19 -10.81 -10.06
N ASP A 187 -1.41 -10.18 -10.93
CA ASP A 187 0.01 -10.49 -11.09
C ASP A 187 0.85 -9.34 -10.54
N VAL A 188 1.73 -9.65 -9.61
CA VAL A 188 2.59 -8.68 -8.92
C VAL A 188 4.00 -8.78 -9.51
N ALA A 189 4.50 -7.67 -10.05
CA ALA A 189 5.88 -7.50 -10.48
C ALA A 189 6.53 -6.42 -9.60
N ALA A 190 6.99 -5.29 -10.16
CA ALA A 190 7.59 -4.21 -9.38
C ALA A 190 6.58 -3.37 -8.56
N GLY A 191 5.28 -3.53 -8.82
CA GLY A 191 4.23 -2.78 -8.13
C GLY A 191 3.99 -3.26 -6.71
N THR A 192 3.50 -2.36 -5.85
CA THR A 192 3.14 -2.67 -4.46
C THR A 192 1.64 -2.55 -4.24
N LEU A 193 1.03 -3.56 -3.60
CA LEU A 193 -0.33 -3.48 -3.07
C LEU A 193 -0.26 -3.22 -1.56
N THR A 194 -0.99 -2.23 -1.07
CA THR A 194 -1.15 -2.00 0.37
C THR A 194 -2.63 -2.00 0.78
N MET A 195 -2.91 -2.55 1.96
CA MET A 195 -4.24 -2.61 2.56
C MET A 195 -4.22 -2.05 3.98
N ASN A 196 -5.28 -1.32 4.36
CA ASN A 196 -5.40 -0.81 5.73
C ASN A 196 -5.64 -1.96 6.72
N GLY A 197 -4.94 -1.95 7.85
CA GLY A 197 -5.08 -2.98 8.89
C GLY A 197 -4.50 -4.34 8.50
N ASP A 198 -4.72 -5.33 9.37
CA ASP A 198 -4.27 -6.70 9.16
C ASP A 198 -5.24 -7.46 8.22
N ALA A 199 -4.80 -7.63 6.98
CA ALA A 199 -5.45 -8.37 5.92
C ALA A 199 -4.64 -9.59 5.47
N VAL A 200 -3.62 -10.00 6.24
CA VAL A 200 -2.68 -11.07 5.87
C VAL A 200 -3.44 -12.37 5.58
N SER A 201 -4.37 -12.76 6.46
CA SER A 201 -5.16 -13.98 6.26
C SER A 201 -5.99 -13.96 4.97
N THR A 202 -6.52 -12.79 4.58
CA THR A 202 -7.33 -12.65 3.36
C THR A 202 -6.45 -12.78 2.12
N LEU A 203 -5.34 -12.04 2.07
CA LEU A 203 -4.42 -12.09 0.94
C LEU A 203 -3.75 -13.45 0.81
N GLN A 204 -3.34 -14.07 1.92
CA GLN A 204 -2.78 -15.42 1.92
C GLN A 204 -3.78 -16.43 1.34
N GLY A 205 -5.06 -16.31 1.68
CA GLY A 205 -6.10 -17.14 1.07
C GLY A 205 -6.19 -16.97 -0.46
N TYR A 206 -6.00 -15.76 -1.00
CA TYR A 206 -5.98 -15.53 -2.44
C TYR A 206 -4.71 -16.08 -3.12
N ILE A 207 -3.57 -16.00 -2.43
CA ILE A 207 -2.29 -16.57 -2.86
C ILE A 207 -2.39 -18.10 -2.93
N ASP A 208 -2.88 -18.74 -1.88
CA ASP A 208 -3.01 -20.21 -1.80
C ASP A 208 -3.96 -20.77 -2.87
N ASN A 209 -4.96 -19.98 -3.27
CA ASN A 209 -5.88 -20.32 -4.35
C ASN A 209 -5.30 -20.05 -5.76
N GLY A 210 -4.08 -19.51 -5.86
CA GLY A 210 -3.43 -19.15 -7.12
C GLY A 210 -4.08 -17.97 -7.84
N TRP A 211 -4.78 -17.09 -7.12
CA TRP A 211 -5.41 -15.90 -7.70
C TRP A 211 -4.46 -14.71 -7.77
N ILE A 212 -3.43 -14.72 -6.92
CA ILE A 212 -2.35 -13.75 -6.93
C ILE A 212 -1.07 -14.51 -7.27
N THR A 213 -0.34 -14.04 -8.28
CA THR A 213 0.95 -14.59 -8.71
C THR A 213 2.03 -13.51 -8.66
N ALA A 214 3.29 -13.94 -8.59
CA ALA A 214 4.45 -13.08 -8.76
C ALA A 214 5.06 -13.33 -10.14
N TYR A 215 5.20 -12.30 -10.97
CA TYR A 215 5.80 -12.36 -12.31
C TYR A 215 5.29 -13.54 -13.16
N GLY A 216 3.97 -13.72 -13.24
CA GLY A 216 3.32 -14.81 -13.98
C GLY A 216 3.63 -16.21 -13.42
N GLY A 217 4.09 -16.31 -12.18
CA GLY A 217 4.55 -17.56 -11.54
C GLY A 217 6.07 -17.73 -11.49
N ASN A 218 6.85 -16.77 -12.01
CA ASN A 218 8.31 -16.76 -11.99
C ASN A 218 8.87 -15.85 -10.89
N GLY A 219 8.23 -15.82 -9.72
CA GLY A 219 8.69 -15.04 -8.60
C GLY A 219 8.16 -15.53 -7.27
N THR A 220 8.57 -14.86 -6.21
CA THR A 220 8.11 -15.07 -4.84
C THR A 220 7.29 -13.87 -4.39
N LEU A 221 6.18 -14.13 -3.69
CA LEU A 221 5.36 -13.10 -3.06
C LEU A 221 5.86 -12.85 -1.64
N GLN A 222 5.91 -11.59 -1.25
CA GLN A 222 6.28 -11.13 0.09
C GLN A 222 5.06 -10.42 0.68
N LEU A 223 4.55 -10.96 1.78
CA LEU A 223 3.36 -10.48 2.47
C LEU A 223 3.71 -10.20 3.93
N ASP A 224 3.55 -8.95 4.36
CA ASP A 224 3.78 -8.53 5.74
C ASP A 224 2.65 -7.63 6.24
N TYR A 225 2.53 -7.52 7.56
CA TYR A 225 1.68 -6.56 8.25
C TYR A 225 2.53 -5.81 9.27
N ASP A 226 2.43 -4.49 9.27
CA ASP A 226 3.08 -3.63 10.26
C ASP A 226 4.61 -3.73 10.26
N VAL A 227 5.20 -4.13 9.12
CA VAL A 227 6.66 -4.22 8.94
C VAL A 227 7.13 -3.25 7.87
N THR A 228 6.64 -3.40 6.63
CA THR A 228 7.03 -2.50 5.53
C THR A 228 6.30 -1.16 5.62
N ASN A 229 5.05 -1.18 6.10
CA ASN A 229 4.24 0.01 6.31
C ASN A 229 3.46 -0.15 7.62
N GLU A 230 3.67 0.75 8.58
CA GLU A 230 2.99 0.72 9.87
C GLU A 230 1.46 0.72 9.72
N GLY A 231 0.76 -0.12 10.49
CA GLY A 231 -0.69 -0.27 10.50
C GLY A 231 -1.30 -0.78 9.18
N ARG A 232 -0.47 -1.29 8.25
CA ARG A 232 -0.90 -1.74 6.92
C ARG A 232 -0.38 -3.14 6.60
N THR A 233 -1.17 -3.86 5.82
CA THR A 233 -0.70 -5.07 5.13
C THR A 233 -0.06 -4.66 3.80
N THR A 234 1.13 -5.18 3.51
CA THR A 234 1.89 -4.90 2.29
C THR A 234 2.15 -6.19 1.51
N LEU A 235 1.89 -6.17 0.21
CA LEU A 235 2.18 -7.26 -0.72
C LEU A 235 3.10 -6.77 -1.84
N ARG A 236 4.24 -7.44 -1.99
CA ARG A 236 5.26 -7.21 -3.02
C ARG A 236 5.67 -8.54 -3.68
N ALA A 237 6.49 -8.45 -4.72
CA ALA A 237 7.05 -9.62 -5.38
C ALA A 237 8.53 -9.43 -5.74
N THR A 238 9.27 -10.53 -5.76
CA THR A 238 10.63 -10.60 -6.29
C THR A 238 10.70 -11.68 -7.37
N HIS A 239 11.25 -11.35 -8.54
CA HIS A 239 11.44 -12.32 -9.63
C HIS A 239 12.45 -13.40 -9.21
N LEU A 240 12.40 -14.60 -9.81
CA LEU A 240 13.35 -15.69 -9.50
C LEU A 240 14.81 -15.38 -9.88
N LEU A 241 15.02 -14.41 -10.76
CA LEU A 241 16.36 -13.87 -11.04
C LEU A 241 16.87 -12.98 -9.89
N ASP A 242 16.06 -12.68 -8.88
CA ASP A 242 16.43 -11.90 -7.69
C ASP A 242 17.26 -10.65 -8.03
N PRO A 243 16.70 -9.72 -8.83
CA PRO A 243 17.45 -8.59 -9.36
C PRO A 243 17.88 -7.64 -8.24
N ASN A 244 19.13 -7.20 -8.29
CA ASN A 244 19.62 -6.07 -7.53
C ASN A 244 20.27 -5.05 -8.50
N PRO A 245 19.88 -3.77 -8.53
CA PRO A 245 18.82 -3.15 -7.75
C PRO A 245 17.46 -3.85 -7.91
N ALA A 246 16.68 -3.88 -6.83
CA ALA A 246 15.34 -4.45 -6.85
C ALA A 246 14.50 -3.80 -7.95
N ASP A 247 13.63 -4.58 -8.60
CA ASP A 247 12.76 -4.05 -9.67
C ASP A 247 11.82 -2.97 -9.12
N GLY A 248 11.78 -1.84 -9.81
CA GLY A 248 11.09 -0.62 -9.38
C GLY A 248 11.78 0.15 -8.26
N GLY A 249 12.96 -0.29 -7.80
CA GLY A 249 13.69 0.27 -6.66
C GLY A 249 14.38 1.61 -6.94
N THR A 250 15.06 2.14 -5.93
CA THR A 250 15.86 3.37 -6.01
C THR A 250 17.25 3.12 -5.43
N VAL A 251 18.28 3.65 -6.09
CA VAL A 251 19.68 3.55 -5.65
C VAL A 251 20.40 4.88 -5.88
N GLY A 252 21.49 5.08 -5.16
CA GLY A 252 22.37 6.23 -5.37
C GLY A 252 22.96 6.27 -6.79
N PRO A 253 23.22 7.47 -7.35
CA PRO A 253 23.81 7.63 -8.68
C PRO A 253 25.30 7.23 -8.70
N GLY A 254 25.89 7.18 -9.89
CA GLY A 254 27.30 6.85 -10.10
C GLY A 254 27.52 5.40 -10.49
N GLN A 255 28.43 4.71 -9.78
CA GLN A 255 28.74 3.31 -10.07
C GLN A 255 27.70 2.40 -9.42
N VAL A 256 26.87 1.75 -10.23
CA VAL A 256 25.83 0.81 -9.77
C VAL A 256 26.21 -0.59 -10.20
N GLU A 257 26.21 -1.54 -9.26
CA GLU A 257 26.33 -2.96 -9.58
C GLU A 257 24.92 -3.54 -9.81
N LEU A 258 24.69 -4.04 -11.02
CA LEU A 258 23.58 -4.92 -11.34
C LEU A 258 23.99 -6.35 -10.95
N SER A 259 23.15 -7.09 -10.23
CA SER A 259 23.36 -8.50 -9.92
C SER A 259 22.06 -9.29 -9.96
N TRP A 260 22.19 -10.59 -10.21
CA TRP A 260 21.08 -11.52 -10.39
C TRP A 260 21.48 -12.95 -10.02
N THR A 261 20.47 -13.77 -9.72
CA THR A 261 20.59 -15.21 -9.55
C THR A 261 20.47 -15.92 -10.89
N LEU A 262 21.43 -16.80 -11.20
CA LEU A 262 21.34 -17.65 -12.39
C LEU A 262 20.38 -18.82 -12.16
N PRO A 263 19.56 -19.17 -13.16
CA PRO A 263 18.75 -20.38 -13.12
C PRO A 263 19.61 -21.65 -13.17
N ASP A 264 19.04 -22.77 -12.71
CA ASP A 264 19.75 -24.05 -12.73
C ASP A 264 20.09 -24.49 -14.18
N PRO A 265 21.33 -24.93 -14.45
CA PRO A 265 21.69 -25.45 -15.77
C PRO A 265 21.01 -26.80 -16.03
N CYS A 266 20.72 -27.12 -17.31
CA CYS A 266 20.17 -28.43 -17.69
C CYS A 266 21.05 -29.62 -17.26
N VAL A 267 22.35 -29.38 -17.12
CA VAL A 267 23.33 -30.37 -16.64
C VAL A 267 24.07 -29.77 -15.45
N PRO A 268 24.06 -30.42 -14.27
CA PRO A 268 24.76 -29.91 -13.09
C PRO A 268 26.23 -29.59 -13.37
N GLY A 269 26.66 -28.40 -12.99
CA GLY A 269 28.04 -27.91 -13.14
C GLY A 269 28.38 -27.31 -14.50
N GLN A 270 27.44 -27.25 -15.46
CA GLN A 270 27.63 -26.45 -16.67
C GLN A 270 27.42 -24.95 -16.39
N PRO A 271 28.23 -24.06 -16.97
CA PRO A 271 28.02 -22.62 -16.86
C PRO A 271 26.74 -22.21 -17.61
N VAL A 272 26.02 -21.24 -17.06
CA VAL A 272 24.89 -20.58 -17.73
C VAL A 272 25.40 -19.25 -18.26
N ALA A 273 25.50 -19.11 -19.58
CA ALA A 273 25.86 -17.85 -20.19
C ALA A 273 24.66 -16.89 -20.18
N VAL A 274 24.93 -15.60 -20.10
CA VAL A 274 23.91 -14.55 -20.18
C VAL A 274 24.32 -13.44 -21.13
N ASP A 275 23.29 -12.78 -21.68
CA ASP A 275 23.39 -11.43 -22.20
C ASP A 275 22.72 -10.48 -21.20
N VAL A 276 23.32 -9.31 -20.97
CA VAL A 276 22.77 -8.28 -20.09
C VAL A 276 22.66 -6.99 -20.87
N TYR A 277 21.49 -6.37 -20.80
CA TYR A 277 21.16 -5.12 -21.48
C TYR A 277 20.85 -4.04 -20.46
N PHE A 278 21.27 -2.80 -20.71
CA PHE A 278 21.08 -1.67 -19.81
C PHE A 278 20.88 -0.38 -20.61
N THR A 279 19.81 0.36 -20.30
CA THR A 279 19.43 1.59 -21.01
C THR A 279 18.48 2.45 -20.17
N ASP A 280 18.38 3.74 -20.46
CA ASP A 280 17.35 4.65 -19.96
C ASP A 280 16.14 4.77 -20.91
N ASP A 281 16.18 4.08 -22.07
CA ASP A 281 15.09 4.02 -23.04
C ASP A 281 14.38 2.66 -23.01
N LEU A 282 13.20 2.62 -22.37
CA LEU A 282 12.38 1.41 -22.30
C LEU A 282 12.08 0.82 -23.69
N GLN A 283 11.84 1.66 -24.71
CA GLN A 283 11.48 1.18 -26.05
C GLN A 283 12.65 0.45 -26.71
N ALA A 284 13.90 0.79 -26.36
CA ALA A 284 15.07 0.08 -26.87
C ALA A 284 15.08 -1.39 -26.41
N LEU A 285 14.58 -1.70 -25.21
CA LEU A 285 14.41 -3.07 -24.72
C LEU A 285 13.14 -3.74 -25.26
N GLU A 286 12.01 -3.02 -25.28
CA GLU A 286 10.73 -3.58 -25.73
C GLU A 286 10.73 -3.94 -27.22
N TRP A 287 11.31 -3.08 -28.06
CA TRP A 287 11.36 -3.29 -29.51
C TRP A 287 12.66 -3.95 -29.95
N PHE A 288 13.69 -3.94 -29.09
CA PHE A 288 14.95 -4.63 -29.28
C PHE A 288 15.60 -4.33 -30.65
N THR A 289 15.57 -3.05 -31.05
CA THR A 289 15.89 -2.63 -32.43
C THR A 289 17.38 -2.65 -32.74
N ASP A 290 18.24 -2.28 -31.79
CA ASP A 290 19.69 -2.37 -31.87
C ASP A 290 20.27 -2.88 -30.52
N PRO A 291 20.17 -4.20 -30.25
CA PRO A 291 20.56 -4.75 -28.96
C PRO A 291 22.05 -4.59 -28.66
N ALA A 292 22.90 -4.49 -29.69
CA ALA A 292 24.33 -4.28 -29.51
C ALA A 292 24.65 -2.90 -28.89
N ALA A 293 23.78 -1.90 -29.07
CA ALA A 293 23.97 -0.57 -28.50
C ALA A 293 23.72 -0.51 -26.99
N ILE A 294 22.91 -1.43 -26.45
CA ILE A 294 22.50 -1.47 -25.05
C ILE A 294 23.05 -2.69 -24.29
N GLN A 295 23.79 -3.58 -24.97
CA GLN A 295 24.40 -4.75 -24.36
C GLN A 295 25.65 -4.39 -23.54
N VAL A 296 25.64 -4.73 -22.26
CA VAL A 296 26.77 -4.53 -21.33
C VAL A 296 27.52 -5.83 -21.01
N VAL A 297 26.86 -6.98 -21.13
CA VAL A 297 27.47 -8.31 -21.06
C VAL A 297 27.01 -9.13 -22.26
N GLY A 298 27.94 -9.76 -22.96
CA GLY A 298 27.66 -10.58 -24.14
C GLY A 298 28.14 -12.03 -23.97
N LYS A 299 27.21 -12.99 -23.84
CA LYS A 299 27.41 -14.43 -23.72
C LYS A 299 28.48 -14.84 -22.69
N GLN A 300 28.40 -14.30 -21.48
CA GLN A 300 29.33 -14.63 -20.39
C GLN A 300 28.60 -15.30 -19.23
N SER A 301 29.28 -16.17 -18.48
CA SER A 301 28.74 -16.81 -17.27
C SER A 301 29.08 -15.97 -16.04
N VAL A 302 28.38 -14.85 -15.88
CA VAL A 302 28.53 -13.92 -14.76
C VAL A 302 27.20 -13.71 -14.05
N THR A 303 27.23 -13.23 -12.81
CA THR A 303 26.06 -12.92 -11.96
C THR A 303 25.97 -11.44 -11.60
N SER A 304 26.89 -10.62 -12.11
CA SER A 304 26.85 -9.17 -11.94
C SER A 304 27.50 -8.42 -13.10
N ALA A 305 27.12 -7.15 -13.24
CA ALA A 305 27.67 -6.20 -14.20
C ALA A 305 27.63 -4.80 -13.58
N VAL A 306 28.70 -4.01 -13.78
CA VAL A 306 28.76 -2.64 -13.25
C VAL A 306 28.43 -1.65 -14.35
N VAL A 307 27.53 -0.72 -14.05
CA VAL A 307 27.05 0.33 -14.95
C VAL A 307 27.28 1.71 -14.34
N GLN A 308 27.08 2.75 -15.16
CA GLN A 308 27.12 4.14 -14.72
C GLN A 308 25.73 4.75 -14.82
N ALA A 309 25.21 5.22 -13.70
CA ALA A 309 23.88 5.80 -13.60
C ALA A 309 23.97 7.30 -13.28
N GLN A 310 23.17 8.10 -13.97
CA GLN A 310 23.04 9.53 -13.71
C GLN A 310 21.91 9.81 -12.71
N PRO A 311 22.04 10.83 -11.85
CA PRO A 311 20.95 11.20 -10.93
C PRO A 311 19.67 11.57 -11.69
N LYS A 312 18.52 11.39 -11.04
CA LYS A 312 17.18 11.69 -11.54
C LYS A 312 16.83 10.98 -12.85
N THR A 313 17.43 9.81 -13.08
CA THR A 313 17.23 9.01 -14.29
C THR A 313 16.68 7.64 -13.94
N ARG A 314 15.63 7.22 -14.64
CA ARG A 314 15.14 5.85 -14.59
C ARG A 314 15.91 5.01 -15.61
N TYR A 315 16.42 3.87 -15.15
CA TYR A 315 17.07 2.88 -15.99
C TYR A 315 16.26 1.60 -16.05
N TYR A 316 16.46 0.88 -17.15
CA TYR A 316 15.85 -0.40 -17.47
C TYR A 316 16.95 -1.38 -17.84
N TRP A 317 16.78 -2.63 -17.43
CA TRP A 317 17.74 -3.68 -17.73
C TRP A 317 17.08 -5.05 -17.81
N ALA A 318 17.70 -5.95 -18.55
CA ALA A 318 17.21 -7.30 -18.74
C ALA A 318 18.37 -8.29 -18.76
N VAL A 319 18.09 -9.53 -18.35
CA VAL A 319 19.04 -10.63 -18.34
C VAL A 319 18.46 -11.78 -19.14
N ASP A 320 19.06 -12.04 -20.30
CA ASP A 320 18.72 -13.17 -21.14
C ASP A 320 19.64 -14.34 -20.81
N THR A 321 19.07 -15.52 -20.61
CA THR A 321 19.81 -16.69 -20.12
C THR A 321 19.87 -17.79 -21.18
N TYR A 322 21.05 -18.37 -21.36
CA TYR A 322 21.27 -19.47 -22.30
C TYR A 322 21.25 -20.80 -21.56
N ILE A 323 20.06 -21.38 -21.41
CA ILE A 323 19.86 -22.69 -20.78
C ILE A 323 19.48 -23.71 -21.87
N GLY A 324 20.34 -24.71 -22.07
CA GLY A 324 20.10 -25.76 -23.07
C GLY A 324 20.77 -25.45 -24.41
N ASP A 325 20.18 -24.57 -25.24
CA ASP A 325 20.75 -24.18 -26.54
C ASP A 325 21.58 -22.89 -26.43
N PRO A 326 22.88 -22.91 -26.78
CA PRO A 326 23.75 -21.72 -26.72
C PRO A 326 23.43 -20.64 -27.76
N ASN A 327 22.47 -20.87 -28.66
CA ASN A 327 22.04 -19.93 -29.69
C ASN A 327 20.58 -19.46 -29.53
N ASP A 328 19.86 -19.98 -28.54
CA ASP A 328 18.46 -19.65 -28.27
C ASP A 328 18.32 -19.21 -26.81
N PRO A 329 18.45 -17.90 -26.52
CA PRO A 329 18.29 -17.40 -25.17
C PRO A 329 16.84 -17.48 -24.72
N ILE A 330 16.65 -17.76 -23.43
CA ILE A 330 15.40 -17.51 -22.72
C ILE A 330 15.41 -16.04 -22.32
N PHE A 331 14.47 -15.27 -22.86
CA PHE A 331 14.34 -13.85 -22.56
C PHE A 331 13.89 -13.61 -21.11
N GLY A 332 14.62 -12.74 -20.42
CA GLY A 332 14.27 -12.31 -19.08
C GLY A 332 13.19 -11.22 -19.08
N PRO A 333 12.58 -10.92 -17.92
CA PRO A 333 11.77 -9.72 -17.76
C PRO A 333 12.64 -8.46 -17.85
N ILE A 334 11.98 -7.32 -18.10
CA ILE A 334 12.61 -6.00 -17.98
C ILE A 334 12.46 -5.53 -16.55
N PHE A 335 13.58 -5.34 -15.86
CA PHE A 335 13.64 -4.70 -14.55
C PHE A 335 13.90 -3.21 -14.71
N SER A 336 13.51 -2.43 -13.71
CA SER A 336 13.77 -0.99 -13.66
C SER A 336 14.27 -0.54 -12.31
N PHE A 337 14.99 0.57 -12.27
CA PHE A 337 15.28 1.30 -11.04
C PHE A 337 15.44 2.79 -11.33
N VAL A 338 15.32 3.63 -10.31
CA VAL A 338 15.66 5.05 -10.39
C VAL A 338 17.01 5.26 -9.73
N ALA A 339 17.91 5.94 -10.44
CA ALA A 339 19.13 6.46 -9.85
C ALA A 339 18.88 7.89 -9.37
N ASP A 340 18.84 8.10 -8.06
CA ASP A 340 18.60 9.40 -7.45
C ASP A 340 19.25 9.47 -6.06
N ASN A 341 19.28 10.65 -5.46
CA ASN A 341 19.61 10.77 -4.05
C ASN A 341 18.61 9.96 -3.19
N LEU A 342 19.09 9.35 -2.11
CA LEU A 342 18.28 8.59 -1.16
C LEU A 342 18.09 9.44 0.10
N ALA A 343 16.87 9.49 0.64
CA ALA A 343 16.64 10.17 1.90
C ALA A 343 17.40 9.50 3.06
N PRO A 344 17.78 10.26 4.10
CA PRO A 344 18.38 9.69 5.30
C PRO A 344 17.50 8.61 5.93
N GLU A 345 18.08 7.47 6.28
CA GLU A 345 17.39 6.45 7.06
C GLU A 345 17.50 6.82 8.55
N VAL A 346 16.37 7.18 9.15
CA VAL A 346 16.29 7.64 10.54
C VAL A 346 15.68 6.55 11.41
N ASN A 347 16.30 6.27 12.54
CA ASN A 347 15.74 5.49 13.64
C ASN A 347 15.80 6.36 14.91
N ALA A 348 14.64 6.76 15.42
CA ALA A 348 14.49 7.61 16.61
C ALA A 348 14.71 6.85 17.93
N GLY A 349 14.83 5.52 17.87
CA GLY A 349 14.94 4.63 19.02
C GLY A 349 13.63 3.90 19.33
N GLN A 350 13.68 2.97 20.29
CA GLN A 350 12.49 2.24 20.74
C GLN A 350 11.61 3.09 21.65
N ASP A 351 10.32 2.79 21.66
CA ASP A 351 9.37 3.36 22.62
C ASP A 351 9.82 3.13 24.07
N VAL A 352 9.55 4.13 24.92
CA VAL A 352 10.03 4.18 26.30
C VAL A 352 8.86 4.20 27.27
N VAL A 353 8.91 3.34 28.28
CA VAL A 353 8.03 3.42 29.46
C VAL A 353 8.84 3.93 30.65
N THR A 354 8.37 4.99 31.30
CA THR A 354 9.06 5.62 32.43
C THR A 354 8.09 6.20 33.47
N TRP A 355 8.62 6.85 34.50
CA TRP A 355 7.84 7.49 35.56
C TRP A 355 8.52 8.77 36.06
N LEU A 356 7.73 9.67 36.62
CA LEU A 356 8.24 10.90 37.23
C LEU A 356 8.99 10.60 38.53
N ASP A 357 10.09 11.32 38.76
CA ASP A 357 10.82 11.33 40.02
C ASP A 357 10.90 12.77 40.54
N ALA A 358 10.32 13.03 41.71
CA ALA A 358 10.24 14.37 42.30
C ALA A 358 9.65 15.46 41.36
N GLY A 359 8.70 15.09 40.49
CA GLY A 359 7.98 16.01 39.61
C GLY A 359 8.61 16.22 38.22
N GLY A 360 9.68 15.50 37.88
CA GLY A 360 10.25 15.49 36.54
C GLY A 360 11.00 14.19 36.23
N ARG A 361 11.33 13.96 34.96
CA ARG A 361 12.18 12.84 34.55
C ARG A 361 13.07 13.26 33.41
N THR A 362 14.37 13.01 33.52
CA THR A 362 15.32 13.19 32.40
C THR A 362 15.72 11.83 31.84
N GLY A 363 15.70 11.71 30.53
CA GLY A 363 16.15 10.54 29.77
C GLY A 363 17.01 10.95 28.58
N ASN A 364 17.70 9.97 27.99
CA ASN A 364 18.47 10.18 26.77
C ASN A 364 17.62 9.74 25.57
N LEU A 365 17.79 10.45 24.45
CA LEU A 365 17.36 10.03 23.12
C LEU A 365 18.62 9.59 22.39
N ASP A 366 18.65 8.32 21.98
CA ASP A 366 19.80 7.63 21.38
C ASP A 366 19.34 7.13 20.01
N ALA A 367 19.60 7.94 19.00
CA ALA A 367 19.09 7.73 17.65
C ALA A 367 20.17 7.16 16.73
N THR A 368 19.78 6.76 15.54
CA THR A 368 20.72 6.39 14.50
C THR A 368 20.24 6.94 13.16
N VAL A 369 21.08 7.73 12.51
CA VAL A 369 20.83 8.25 11.16
C VAL A 369 21.90 7.76 10.19
N ILE A 370 21.48 7.07 9.13
CA ILE A 370 22.35 6.52 8.09
C ILE A 370 22.09 7.24 6.77
N ASP A 371 23.14 7.81 6.20
CA ASP A 371 23.12 8.45 4.88
C ASP A 371 24.51 8.38 4.21
N SER A 372 24.55 8.40 2.88
CA SER A 372 25.81 8.47 2.11
C SER A 372 26.37 9.89 2.00
N ASP A 373 25.49 10.89 2.07
CA ASP A 373 25.77 12.31 2.02
C ASP A 373 25.79 12.94 3.43
N ALA A 374 26.13 14.23 3.49
CA ALA A 374 26.14 14.95 4.75
C ALA A 374 24.72 15.41 5.10
N TYR A 375 24.28 15.16 6.33
CA TYR A 375 22.94 15.50 6.79
C TYR A 375 22.93 16.43 8.01
N THR A 376 21.74 16.96 8.28
CA THR A 376 21.38 17.71 9.50
C THR A 376 20.20 17.01 10.18
N VAL A 377 20.03 17.19 11.49
CA VAL A 377 18.93 16.58 12.25
C VAL A 377 18.15 17.61 13.06
N GLN A 378 16.88 17.32 13.32
CA GLN A 378 16.00 18.15 14.13
C GLN A 378 14.99 17.28 14.88
N TRP A 379 15.10 17.26 16.22
CA TRP A 379 14.09 16.72 17.11
C TRP A 379 12.94 17.71 17.32
N THR A 380 11.71 17.20 17.33
CA THR A 380 10.49 17.96 17.63
C THR A 380 9.54 17.18 18.53
N VAL A 381 8.75 17.89 19.33
CA VAL A 381 7.65 17.32 20.12
C VAL A 381 6.39 17.36 19.25
N VAL A 382 5.90 16.20 18.82
CA VAL A 382 4.69 16.07 17.99
C VAL A 382 3.44 16.20 18.85
N SER A 383 3.42 15.53 20.01
CA SER A 383 2.37 15.66 21.01
C SER A 383 2.93 15.42 22.42
N GLU A 384 2.30 16.06 23.41
CA GLU A 384 2.60 15.92 24.83
C GLU A 384 1.31 16.01 25.66
N PRO A 385 1.31 15.60 26.94
CA PRO A 385 0.17 15.73 27.85
C PRO A 385 -0.21 17.20 28.14
N ASP A 386 -1.41 17.42 28.70
CA ASP A 386 -2.05 18.73 28.96
C ASP A 386 -1.18 19.84 29.62
N ASP A 387 -0.68 20.84 28.87
CA ASP A 387 -0.65 22.29 29.23
C ASP A 387 -0.33 23.21 28.02
N PRO A 388 -1.27 24.06 27.54
CA PRO A 388 -0.99 25.03 26.46
C PRO A 388 -0.09 26.21 26.89
N ASN A 389 0.33 26.32 28.15
CA ASN A 389 1.10 27.46 28.68
C ASN A 389 2.45 27.11 29.32
N SER A 390 2.81 25.83 29.44
CA SER A 390 4.12 25.37 29.89
C SER A 390 4.45 24.05 29.18
N PRO A 391 5.47 24.00 28.30
CA PRO A 391 5.83 22.76 27.63
C PRO A 391 6.26 21.73 28.67
N ASP A 392 5.70 20.53 28.59
CA ASP A 392 6.00 19.44 29.51
C ASP A 392 7.19 18.60 29.06
N ALA A 393 7.54 18.68 27.77
CA ALA A 393 8.76 18.16 27.20
C ALA A 393 9.77 19.28 26.86
N SER A 394 11.02 19.11 27.32
CA SER A 394 12.13 19.98 26.97
C SER A 394 13.33 19.17 26.48
N ILE A 395 13.63 19.30 25.18
CA ILE A 395 14.80 18.69 24.54
C ILE A 395 16.02 19.61 24.71
N ALA A 396 17.15 19.07 25.16
CA ALA A 396 18.34 19.85 25.52
C ALA A 396 19.04 20.48 24.31
N ASP A 397 19.35 19.67 23.31
CA ASP A 397 19.83 20.11 22.00
C ASP A 397 19.05 19.35 20.93
N PRO A 398 18.04 19.97 20.31
CA PRO A 398 17.24 19.29 19.32
C PRO A 398 17.95 19.17 17.97
N SER A 399 19.15 19.75 17.79
CA SER A 399 19.95 19.65 16.56
C SER A 399 21.08 18.61 16.65
N ALA A 400 21.15 17.88 17.75
CA ALA A 400 22.04 16.74 17.94
C ALA A 400 21.28 15.44 17.70
N GLU A 401 21.92 14.47 17.06
CA GLU A 401 21.38 13.12 16.83
C GLU A 401 21.07 12.46 18.18
N ASP A 402 22.08 12.38 19.04
CA ASP A 402 21.94 11.96 20.43
C ASP A 402 21.78 13.16 21.35
N THR A 403 20.71 13.16 22.14
CA THR A 403 20.38 14.28 23.03
C THR A 403 19.70 13.80 24.31
N SER A 404 19.22 14.73 25.12
CA SER A 404 18.44 14.40 26.32
C SER A 404 17.13 15.18 26.34
N ILE A 405 16.13 14.59 26.98
CA ILE A 405 14.81 15.17 27.16
C ILE A 405 14.44 15.19 28.64
N THR A 406 13.78 16.27 29.07
CA THR A 406 13.16 16.37 30.40
C THR A 406 11.65 16.43 30.26
N LEU A 407 10.95 15.62 31.06
CA LEU A 407 9.50 15.43 31.06
C LEU A 407 8.94 15.86 32.42
N SER A 408 7.83 16.62 32.47
CA SER A 408 7.23 17.12 33.72
C SER A 408 5.78 16.71 34.00
N ALA A 409 5.10 16.10 33.02
CA ALA A 409 3.72 15.63 33.19
C ALA A 409 3.57 14.12 32.94
N LEU A 410 2.47 13.57 33.46
CA LEU A 410 2.04 12.20 33.25
C LEU A 410 1.31 12.08 31.91
N GLY A 411 1.49 10.97 31.22
CA GLY A 411 0.83 10.69 29.95
C GLY A 411 1.81 10.34 28.85
N GLU A 412 1.33 10.43 27.62
CA GLU A 412 2.05 10.02 26.41
C GLU A 412 2.69 11.23 25.72
N TYR A 413 3.95 11.08 25.34
CA TYR A 413 4.70 12.02 24.52
C TYR A 413 5.09 11.34 23.22
N VAL A 414 4.87 12.01 22.09
CA VAL A 414 5.35 11.55 20.78
C VAL A 414 6.38 12.54 20.29
N LEU A 415 7.60 12.06 20.05
CA LEU A 415 8.70 12.85 19.53
C LEU A 415 9.01 12.39 18.11
N GLN A 416 9.49 13.31 17.28
CA GLN A 416 9.96 13.00 15.94
C GLN A 416 11.39 13.50 15.76
N LEU A 417 12.26 12.64 15.23
CA LEU A 417 13.55 13.02 14.66
C LEU A 417 13.38 13.12 13.15
N GLU A 418 13.68 14.28 12.58
CA GLU A 418 13.83 14.45 11.14
C GLU A 418 15.31 14.63 10.81
N ALA A 419 15.79 13.98 9.76
CA ALA A 419 17.10 14.20 9.17
C ALA A 419 16.96 14.67 7.71
N PHE A 420 17.80 15.60 7.29
CA PHE A 420 17.78 16.22 5.96
C PHE A 420 19.19 16.27 5.37
N ASP A 421 19.38 15.70 4.17
CA ASP A 421 20.66 15.58 3.45
C ASP A 421 20.97 16.75 2.50
N GLY A 422 20.06 17.73 2.38
CA GLY A 422 20.16 18.84 1.43
C GLY A 422 19.19 18.75 0.25
N GLU A 423 18.56 17.60 0.03
CA GLU A 423 17.56 17.37 -1.02
C GLU A 423 16.33 16.62 -0.52
N TYR A 424 16.51 15.55 0.27
CA TYR A 424 15.44 14.73 0.83
C TYR A 424 15.51 14.66 2.36
N SER A 425 14.35 14.46 2.99
CA SER A 425 14.23 14.26 4.43
C SER A 425 13.75 12.85 4.74
N GLY A 426 14.34 12.23 5.76
CA GLY A 426 13.81 11.05 6.44
C GLY A 426 13.39 11.41 7.85
N SER A 427 12.48 10.64 8.43
CA SER A 427 12.03 10.88 9.80
C SER A 427 11.56 9.61 10.47
N ASP A 428 11.68 9.56 11.78
CA ASP A 428 11.11 8.50 12.62
C ASP A 428 10.58 9.07 13.93
N THR A 429 9.67 8.34 14.58
CA THR A 429 9.03 8.76 15.83
C THR A 429 9.31 7.80 16.97
N VAL A 430 9.35 8.35 18.19
CA VAL A 430 9.41 7.56 19.43
C VAL A 430 8.32 8.01 20.39
N THR A 431 7.68 7.04 21.03
CA THR A 431 6.64 7.27 22.03
C THR A 431 7.19 7.06 23.44
N ILE A 432 6.96 8.03 24.33
CA ILE A 432 7.34 7.94 25.75
C ILE A 432 6.08 7.97 26.61
N SER A 433 5.81 6.87 27.31
CA SER A 433 4.73 6.74 28.29
C SER A 433 5.24 7.03 29.70
N VAL A 434 4.74 8.09 30.33
CA VAL A 434 5.15 8.54 31.67
C VAL A 434 4.07 8.26 32.71
N TYR A 435 4.41 7.43 33.69
CA TYR A 435 3.53 7.05 34.81
C TYR A 435 3.89 7.75 36.12
N TYR A 436 2.99 7.65 37.10
CA TYR A 436 3.17 8.32 38.39
C TYR A 436 4.36 7.76 39.16
N ASP A 437 4.52 6.44 39.15
CA ASP A 437 5.59 5.73 39.84
C ASP A 437 6.07 4.53 39.02
N ASN A 438 7.13 3.90 39.51
CA ASN A 438 7.73 2.74 38.88
C ASN A 438 6.83 1.50 38.87
N CYS A 439 5.89 1.38 39.83
CA CYS A 439 4.98 0.25 39.89
C CYS A 439 3.91 0.35 38.80
N GLN A 440 3.29 1.53 38.63
CA GLN A 440 2.37 1.78 37.52
C GLN A 440 3.04 1.62 36.16
N ALA A 441 4.28 2.11 36.02
CA ALA A 441 5.07 1.89 34.82
C ALA A 441 5.26 0.39 34.53
N ALA A 442 5.66 -0.40 35.54
CA ALA A 442 5.81 -1.84 35.39
C ALA A 442 4.49 -2.55 35.03
N GLN A 443 3.38 -2.18 35.68
CA GLN A 443 2.05 -2.74 35.42
C GLN A 443 1.51 -2.43 34.03
N SER A 444 2.01 -1.37 33.38
CA SER A 444 1.60 -1.00 32.02
C SER A 444 2.20 -1.91 30.93
N LEU A 445 3.27 -2.63 31.26
CA LEU A 445 3.94 -3.50 30.29
C LEU A 445 3.06 -4.72 29.96
N PRO A 446 2.99 -5.12 28.68
CA PRO A 446 2.11 -6.20 28.24
C PRO A 446 2.47 -7.57 28.82
N ASP A 447 3.72 -7.76 29.25
CA ASP A 447 4.25 -8.98 29.86
C ASP A 447 4.31 -8.91 31.39
N TYR A 448 3.73 -7.89 32.01
CA TYR A 448 3.70 -7.78 33.47
C TYR A 448 2.95 -8.95 34.11
N VAL A 449 3.62 -9.63 35.02
CA VAL A 449 3.04 -10.67 35.86
C VAL A 449 3.15 -10.22 37.32
N PRO A 450 2.02 -10.07 38.05
CA PRO A 450 2.06 -9.74 39.47
C PRO A 450 2.92 -10.73 40.24
N LEU A 451 3.74 -10.22 41.16
CA LEU A 451 4.58 -11.08 42.00
C LEU A 451 3.70 -11.91 42.92
N ALA A 452 3.92 -13.22 42.94
CA ALA A 452 3.24 -14.09 43.88
C ALA A 452 3.64 -13.70 45.32
N GLY A 453 2.69 -13.16 46.08
CA GLY A 453 2.90 -12.70 47.45
C GLY A 453 3.00 -11.19 47.61
N ASP A 454 2.96 -10.40 46.54
CA ASP A 454 2.66 -8.97 46.60
C ASP A 454 1.15 -8.84 46.83
N ILE A 455 0.74 -8.62 48.08
CA ILE A 455 -0.65 -8.67 48.51
C ILE A 455 -1.30 -7.29 48.40
N ASN A 456 -0.52 -6.22 48.57
CA ASN A 456 -1.01 -4.85 48.49
C ASN A 456 -0.93 -4.26 47.07
N GLY A 457 -0.24 -4.93 46.14
CA GLY A 457 -0.10 -4.52 44.74
C GLY A 457 0.87 -3.36 44.54
N ASP A 458 1.86 -3.19 45.41
CA ASP A 458 2.85 -2.11 45.33
C ASP A 458 4.12 -2.48 44.52
N CYS A 459 4.08 -3.64 43.86
CA CYS A 459 5.15 -4.20 43.03
C CYS A 459 6.39 -4.64 43.82
N ILE A 460 6.30 -4.72 45.15
CA ILE A 460 7.35 -5.22 46.04
C ILE A 460 6.75 -6.38 46.85
N VAL A 461 7.60 -7.33 47.27
CA VAL A 461 7.20 -8.32 48.27
C VAL A 461 8.05 -8.08 49.51
N ASP A 462 7.45 -7.51 50.55
CA ASP A 462 8.15 -7.12 51.76
C ASP A 462 7.41 -7.47 53.07
N ASP A 463 7.87 -6.90 54.19
CA ASP A 463 7.29 -7.16 55.51
C ASP A 463 5.84 -6.64 55.63
N VAL A 464 5.43 -5.67 54.81
CA VAL A 464 4.05 -5.18 54.75
C VAL A 464 3.15 -6.26 54.14
N ASP A 465 3.58 -6.92 53.06
CA ASP A 465 2.87 -8.06 52.49
C ASP A 465 2.80 -9.22 53.46
N LEU A 466 3.91 -9.52 54.13
CA LEU A 466 3.94 -10.58 55.13
C LEU A 466 3.00 -10.25 56.30
N ALA A 467 2.94 -9.00 56.75
CA ALA A 467 2.02 -8.57 57.79
C ALA A 467 0.56 -8.67 57.33
N LEU A 468 0.25 -8.27 56.09
CA LEU A 468 -1.09 -8.45 55.50
C LEU A 468 -1.47 -9.92 55.40
N LEU A 469 -0.54 -10.78 54.99
CA LEU A 469 -0.73 -12.22 54.97
C LEU A 469 -1.00 -12.76 56.38
N GLN A 470 -0.18 -12.38 57.36
CA GLN A 470 -0.29 -12.80 58.75
C GLN A 470 -1.59 -12.31 59.40
N GLU A 471 -2.00 -11.08 59.12
CA GLU A 471 -3.25 -10.50 59.62
C GLU A 471 -4.44 -11.31 59.10
N ASN A 472 -4.39 -11.77 57.86
CA ASN A 472 -5.47 -12.52 57.23
C ASN A 472 -5.27 -14.05 57.30
N TRP A 473 -4.19 -14.50 57.95
CA TRP A 473 -3.83 -15.91 58.04
C TRP A 473 -4.91 -16.69 58.79
N LEU A 474 -5.43 -17.73 58.16
CA LEU A 474 -6.54 -18.58 58.66
C LEU A 474 -7.87 -17.83 58.90
N LYS A 475 -8.03 -16.58 58.44
CA LYS A 475 -9.37 -15.97 58.39
C LYS A 475 -10.20 -16.74 57.36
N ASP A 476 -11.36 -17.21 57.81
CA ASP A 476 -12.28 -18.01 57.01
C ASP A 476 -13.58 -17.22 56.79
N SER A 477 -13.92 -16.99 55.52
CA SER A 477 -15.16 -16.32 55.09
C SER A 477 -16.20 -17.30 54.56
N LEU A 478 -16.00 -18.61 54.74
CA LEU A 478 -16.98 -19.63 54.39
C LEU A 478 -18.29 -19.38 55.15
N LEU A 479 -19.39 -19.27 54.39
CA LEU A 479 -20.72 -19.34 54.96
C LEU A 479 -20.93 -20.75 55.53
N THR A 480 -21.12 -20.84 56.83
CA THR A 480 -21.23 -22.11 57.56
C THR A 480 -22.61 -22.77 57.46
N GLU A 481 -23.57 -22.14 56.76
CA GLU A 481 -24.91 -22.71 56.56
C GLU A 481 -25.22 -22.97 55.08
N VAL A 482 -25.60 -24.22 54.81
CA VAL A 482 -26.42 -24.57 53.64
C VAL A 482 -27.87 -24.27 54.08
N TRP A 483 -28.50 -23.24 53.50
CA TRP A 483 -29.90 -22.80 53.66
C TRP A 483 -30.22 -21.83 54.82
N LEU A 484 -30.41 -20.54 54.50
CA LEU A 484 -31.44 -19.74 55.15
C LEU A 484 -32.81 -20.09 54.52
N LYS A 485 -33.56 -20.98 55.17
CA LYS A 485 -35.02 -20.85 55.21
C LYS A 485 -35.35 -20.05 56.45
N VAL A 486 -35.90 -18.86 56.27
CA VAL A 486 -36.76 -18.21 57.27
C VAL A 486 -38.02 -17.79 56.51
N ASP A 487 -39.15 -18.22 57.06
CA ASP A 487 -40.50 -18.17 56.47
C ASP A 487 -40.97 -16.80 55.98
#